data_AF-A0AB73G5S8-F1
#
_entry.id   AF-A0AB73G5S8-F1
#
_cell.length_a   1.000
_cell.length_b   1.000
_cell.length_c   1.000
_cell.angle_alpha   90.00
_cell.angle_beta   90.00
_cell.angle_gamma   90.00
#
_symmetry.space_group_name_H-M   'P 1'
#
loop_
_entity.id
_entity.type
_entity.pdbx_description
1 polymer ?
#
loop_
_entity_poly.entity_id
_entity_poly.type
_entity_poly.pdbx_seq_one_letter_code
_entity_poly.pdbx_strand_id
1 'polypeptide(L)'
;MTCVDPDLLDWCLADLDEQLGRQLDAILHHPAFQALESTWRGLQFLVDRTDFRQNVKIEVLDVSKEALHQDFEDTPDIIQSGLFRLTYVGEYDMPGGQPIAAIISAFEFDHRAQDVALLRNISKVAAAAHMPFIGAASPAFFDKPTMEAVAGIRDMPIWFERAEYLKWKGFRETDDARYVALTMPRFLARLPYGPDTLSVRTFNYTENVRDAGRSAYLWTSAAFAFAVNIVRSFIRNGWCVQIRGPHAGGLVEDIPVHQYDLGAGQLGKICTEALISETRENEFADIGLIPLSYTSNHDQTCFFSAHSTQRPRTYDARDASANSRINARLPYIFLLSRIAHYLKLIQRENIGTTRDRRLLELELNNWIKSLVTEMTDPGDDLQAAHPLREAKVTVEDIEDNPGFFRIKLFIVPHFQIEGVDINLSLVSQMPKAKQ
;
A
#
# COMPACT_ATOMS: atom_id res chain seq x y z
N MET A 1 31.19 23.42 55.64
CA MET A 1 30.42 22.73 54.59
C MET A 1 28.97 23.01 54.86
N THR A 2 28.38 23.96 54.13
CA THR A 2 26.94 24.22 54.16
C THR A 2 26.25 22.98 53.58
N CYS A 3 25.48 22.29 54.41
CA CYS A 3 24.65 21.18 53.99
C CYS A 3 23.63 21.76 52.99
N VAL A 4 23.81 21.47 51.70
CA VAL A 4 22.81 21.83 50.69
C VAL A 4 21.58 21.00 51.01
N ASP A 5 20.43 21.66 51.12
CA ASP A 5 19.15 21.01 51.40
C ASP A 5 18.82 20.05 50.23
N PRO A 6 18.73 18.73 50.46
CA PRO A 6 18.44 17.75 49.40
C PRO A 6 17.15 18.08 48.64
N ASP A 7 16.12 18.57 49.35
CA ASP A 7 14.82 18.90 48.75
C ASP A 7 14.94 20.08 47.78
N LEU A 8 15.82 21.05 48.08
CA LEU A 8 16.11 22.18 47.20
C LEU A 8 16.86 21.74 45.95
N LEU A 9 17.78 20.77 46.09
CA LEU A 9 18.52 20.20 44.96
C LEU A 9 17.56 19.47 44.01
N ASP A 10 16.65 18.65 44.56
CA ASP A 10 15.66 17.91 43.79
C ASP A 10 14.70 18.85 43.05
N TRP A 11 14.29 19.95 43.69
CA TRP A 11 13.49 20.99 43.03
C TRP A 11 14.24 21.66 41.87
N CYS A 12 15.52 21.99 42.06
CA CYS A 12 16.33 22.58 40.99
C CYS A 12 16.57 21.60 39.83
N LEU A 13 16.74 20.30 40.11
CA LEU A 13 16.84 19.28 39.07
C LEU A 13 15.54 19.13 38.29
N ALA A 14 14.39 19.14 38.97
CA ALA A 14 13.09 19.10 38.32
C ALA A 14 12.83 20.31 37.41
N ASP A 15 13.21 21.52 37.85
CA ASP A 15 13.09 22.74 37.04
C ASP A 15 14.01 22.70 35.81
N LEU A 16 15.24 22.19 35.96
CA LEU A 16 16.16 21.98 34.83
C LEU A 16 15.61 20.95 33.83
N ASP A 17 15.08 19.83 34.31
CA ASP A 17 14.48 18.79 33.48
C ASP A 17 13.26 19.32 32.72
N GLU A 18 12.45 20.17 33.34
CA GLU A 18 11.33 20.84 32.68
C GLU A 18 11.81 21.80 31.58
N GLN A 19 12.83 22.62 31.85
CA GLN A 19 13.40 23.54 30.86
C GLN A 19 14.00 22.78 29.66
N LEU A 20 14.74 21.70 29.92
CA LEU A 20 15.28 20.80 28.89
C LEU A 20 14.16 20.13 28.10
N GLY A 21 13.11 19.67 28.79
CA GLY A 21 11.94 19.04 28.18
C GLY A 21 11.24 19.96 27.19
N ARG A 22 10.99 21.23 27.56
CA ARG A 22 10.39 22.23 26.66
C ARG A 22 11.24 22.50 25.42
N GLN A 23 12.56 22.56 25.58
CA GLN A 23 13.46 22.75 24.45
C GLN A 23 13.51 21.52 23.54
N LEU A 24 13.44 20.32 24.12
CA LEU A 24 13.40 19.07 23.38
C LEU A 24 12.07 18.90 22.63
N ASP A 25 10.94 19.25 23.24
CA ASP A 25 9.62 19.30 22.58
C ASP A 25 9.68 20.19 21.33
N ALA A 26 10.29 21.38 21.44
CA ALA A 26 10.44 22.29 20.30
C ALA A 26 11.25 21.67 19.14
N ILE A 27 12.23 20.80 19.43
CA ILE A 27 13.02 20.08 18.43
C ILE A 27 12.23 18.91 17.84
N LEU A 28 11.66 18.05 18.70
CA LEU A 28 10.95 16.84 18.31
C LEU A 28 9.65 17.15 17.57
N HIS A 29 8.98 18.26 17.89
CA HIS A 29 7.76 18.70 17.23
C HIS A 29 8.03 19.60 16.03
N HIS A 30 9.29 19.87 15.69
CA HIS A 30 9.62 20.66 14.51
C HIS A 30 9.30 19.86 13.23
N PRO A 31 8.55 20.43 12.26
CA PRO A 31 8.09 19.69 11.08
C PRO A 31 9.22 19.02 10.28
N ALA A 32 10.38 19.67 10.14
CA ALA A 32 11.52 19.10 9.43
C ALA A 32 12.12 17.88 10.14
N PHE A 33 12.14 17.88 11.48
CA PHE A 33 12.63 16.75 12.25
C PHE A 33 11.64 15.59 12.19
N GLN A 34 10.35 15.87 12.36
CA GLN A 34 9.29 14.86 12.23
C GLN A 34 9.24 14.24 10.84
N ALA A 35 9.45 15.00 9.76
CA ALA A 35 9.50 14.46 8.40
C ALA A 35 10.62 13.42 8.24
N LEU A 36 11.82 13.73 8.78
CA LEU A 36 12.94 12.79 8.79
C LEU A 36 12.66 11.58 9.69
N GLU A 37 12.26 11.82 10.93
CA GLU A 37 12.03 10.76 11.93
C GLU A 37 10.90 9.81 11.48
N SER A 38 9.79 10.34 10.96
CA SER A 38 8.66 9.54 10.49
C SER A 38 9.02 8.64 9.32
N THR A 39 9.85 9.12 8.40
CA THR A 39 10.33 8.35 7.23
C THR A 39 11.21 7.20 7.67
N TRP A 40 12.22 7.47 8.51
CA TRP A 40 13.13 6.44 9.01
C TRP A 40 12.45 5.46 9.96
N ARG A 41 11.52 5.91 10.81
CA ARG A 41 10.73 5.00 11.64
C ARG A 41 9.76 4.16 10.83
N GLY A 42 9.17 4.71 9.77
CA GLY A 42 8.35 3.94 8.82
C GLY A 42 9.16 2.85 8.13
N LEU A 43 10.37 3.17 7.68
CA LEU A 43 11.31 2.20 7.12
C LEU A 43 11.72 1.15 8.16
N GLN A 44 12.06 1.57 9.38
CA GLN A 44 12.38 0.67 10.48
C GLN A 44 11.20 -0.27 10.77
N PHE A 45 9.97 0.23 10.80
CA PHE A 45 8.76 -0.56 11.00
C PHE A 45 8.63 -1.69 9.97
N LEU A 46 8.96 -1.42 8.71
CA LEU A 46 8.97 -2.42 7.65
C LEU A 46 10.13 -3.43 7.82
N VAL A 47 11.34 -2.94 8.09
CA VAL A 47 12.54 -3.78 8.25
C VAL A 47 12.41 -4.73 9.43
N ASP A 48 11.96 -4.24 10.59
CA ASP A 48 11.79 -5.03 11.81
C ASP A 48 10.72 -6.13 11.66
N ARG A 49 9.79 -5.97 10.71
CA ARG A 49 8.71 -6.92 10.41
C ARG A 49 8.98 -7.79 9.18
N THR A 50 10.21 -7.77 8.65
CA THR A 50 10.60 -8.54 7.46
C THR A 50 11.58 -9.66 7.83
N ASP A 51 11.26 -10.91 7.49
CA ASP A 51 12.22 -12.02 7.57
C ASP A 51 13.06 -12.11 6.29
N PHE A 52 14.27 -11.55 6.33
CA PHE A 52 15.21 -11.53 5.20
C PHE A 52 15.76 -12.92 4.81
N ARG A 53 15.50 -13.98 5.59
CA ARG A 53 15.89 -15.36 5.22
C ARG A 53 15.01 -15.94 4.12
N GLN A 54 13.83 -15.35 3.89
CA GLN A 54 12.79 -15.85 2.99
C GLN A 54 12.83 -15.16 1.61
N ASN A 55 14.02 -14.89 1.07
CA ASN A 55 14.23 -14.27 -0.25
C ASN A 55 13.57 -12.89 -0.44
N VAL A 56 13.46 -12.10 0.63
CA VAL A 56 13.01 -10.71 0.56
C VAL A 56 14.22 -9.78 0.59
N LYS A 57 14.22 -8.78 -0.29
CA LYS A 57 15.21 -7.71 -0.32
C LYS A 57 14.50 -6.36 -0.26
N ILE A 58 15.07 -5.45 0.50
CA ILE A 58 14.62 -4.06 0.59
C ILE A 58 15.81 -3.19 0.20
N GLU A 59 15.63 -2.41 -0.86
CA GLU A 59 16.61 -1.43 -1.34
C GLU A 59 16.03 -0.03 -1.12
N VAL A 60 16.88 0.90 -0.67
CA VAL A 60 16.48 2.25 -0.33
C VAL A 60 17.09 3.21 -1.33
N LEU A 61 16.22 4.01 -1.97
CA LEU A 61 16.60 5.09 -2.87
C LEU A 61 16.20 6.41 -2.21
N ASP A 62 17.20 7.20 -1.81
CA ASP A 62 16.98 8.54 -1.25
C ASP A 62 16.78 9.56 -2.38
N VAL A 63 15.53 9.96 -2.58
CA VAL A 63 15.10 10.92 -3.60
C VAL A 63 13.99 11.77 -3.00
N SER A 64 14.09 13.10 -3.17
CA SER A 64 12.98 13.99 -2.83
C SER A 64 11.90 13.97 -3.91
N LYS A 65 10.66 14.29 -3.55
CA LYS A 65 9.55 14.36 -4.50
C LYS A 65 9.80 15.40 -5.58
N GLU A 66 10.44 16.51 -5.24
CA GLU A 66 10.83 17.59 -6.16
C GLU A 66 11.92 17.12 -7.13
N ALA A 67 12.93 16.39 -6.66
CA ALA A 67 13.98 15.85 -7.53
C ALA A 67 13.40 14.84 -8.53
N LEU A 68 12.45 14.00 -8.09
CA LEU A 68 11.76 13.08 -9.00
C LEU A 68 10.89 13.82 -10.03
N HIS A 69 10.23 14.91 -9.62
CA HIS A 69 9.50 15.77 -10.55
C HIS A 69 10.42 16.39 -11.60
N GLN A 70 11.55 16.96 -11.16
CA GLN A 70 12.52 17.60 -12.02
C GLN A 70 13.12 16.60 -13.04
N ASP A 71 13.45 15.38 -12.62
CA ASP A 71 13.95 14.32 -13.51
C ASP A 71 12.96 14.00 -14.64
N PHE A 72 11.66 13.96 -14.34
CA PHE A 72 10.64 13.75 -15.38
C PHE A 72 10.39 14.96 -16.28
N GLU A 73 10.64 16.18 -15.81
CA GLU A 73 10.53 17.40 -16.63
C GLU A 73 11.75 17.61 -17.53
N ASP A 74 12.94 17.27 -17.04
CA ASP A 74 14.20 17.42 -17.77
C ASP A 74 14.36 16.35 -18.86
N THR A 75 13.66 15.22 -18.74
CA THR A 75 13.77 14.13 -19.70
C THR A 75 12.72 14.24 -20.82
N PRO A 76 13.14 14.12 -22.09
CA PRO A 76 12.21 14.26 -23.22
C PRO A 76 11.25 13.07 -23.34
N ASP A 77 11.64 11.91 -22.80
CA ASP A 77 10.84 10.70 -22.77
C ASP A 77 11.10 9.94 -21.46
N ILE A 78 10.07 9.26 -20.97
CA ILE A 78 10.04 8.54 -19.70
C ILE A 78 11.08 7.42 -19.68
N ILE A 79 11.35 6.80 -20.83
CA ILE A 79 12.40 5.76 -20.94
C ILE A 79 13.80 6.29 -20.61
N GLN A 80 13.99 7.62 -20.64
CA GLN A 80 15.27 8.26 -20.32
C GLN A 80 15.32 8.78 -18.88
N SER A 81 14.21 8.75 -18.13
CA SER A 81 14.14 9.15 -16.72
C SER A 81 15.06 8.30 -15.84
N GLY A 82 15.60 8.91 -14.78
CA GLY A 82 16.41 8.23 -13.79
C GLY A 82 15.68 7.05 -13.15
N LEU A 83 14.39 7.22 -12.82
CA LEU A 83 13.60 6.13 -12.24
C LEU A 83 13.47 4.95 -13.21
N PHE A 84 13.23 5.19 -14.51
CA PHE A 84 13.15 4.13 -15.51
C PHE A 84 14.50 3.41 -15.69
N ARG A 85 15.61 4.16 -15.69
CA ARG A 85 16.95 3.55 -15.77
C ARG A 85 17.23 2.64 -14.58
N LEU A 86 16.92 3.07 -13.36
CA LEU A 86 17.18 2.28 -12.15
C LEU A 86 16.30 1.02 -12.11
N THR A 87 15.01 1.17 -12.40
CA THR A 87 14.02 0.10 -12.18
C THR A 87 13.85 -0.82 -13.39
N TYR A 88 13.71 -0.24 -14.58
CA TYR A 88 13.51 -1.00 -15.81
C TYR A 88 14.85 -1.45 -16.40
N VAL A 89 15.76 -0.53 -16.69
CA VAL A 89 17.01 -0.88 -17.40
C VAL A 89 17.96 -1.67 -16.50
N GLY A 90 18.15 -1.22 -15.25
CA GLY A 90 19.07 -1.83 -14.29
C GLY A 90 18.63 -3.20 -13.79
N GLU A 91 17.32 -3.43 -13.64
CA GLU A 91 16.81 -4.66 -13.04
C GLU A 91 15.95 -5.49 -14.00
N TYR A 92 14.81 -4.93 -14.46
CA TYR A 92 13.86 -5.71 -15.26
C TYR A 92 14.45 -6.15 -16.62
N ASP A 93 15.17 -5.26 -17.32
CA ASP A 93 15.73 -5.51 -18.65
C ASP A 93 17.17 -6.08 -18.63
N MET A 94 17.88 -5.96 -17.51
CA MET A 94 19.24 -6.46 -17.37
C MET A 94 19.29 -7.99 -17.27
N PRO A 95 20.15 -8.67 -18.06
CA PRO A 95 20.41 -10.10 -17.88
C PRO A 95 20.99 -10.39 -16.50
N GLY A 96 20.34 -11.28 -15.74
CA GLY A 96 20.71 -11.59 -14.35
C GLY A 96 20.21 -10.57 -13.31
N GLY A 97 19.51 -9.50 -13.75
CA GLY A 97 18.84 -8.56 -12.86
C GLY A 97 17.66 -9.18 -12.12
N GLN A 98 17.20 -8.50 -11.06
CA GLN A 98 16.14 -8.97 -10.18
C GLN A 98 14.94 -8.01 -10.25
N PRO A 99 13.88 -8.35 -11.01
CA PRO A 99 12.72 -7.48 -11.14
C PRO A 99 12.16 -7.01 -9.80
N ILE A 100 12.06 -5.69 -9.65
CA ILE A 100 11.52 -5.07 -8.44
C ILE A 100 10.03 -5.37 -8.34
N ALA A 101 9.61 -5.91 -7.19
CA ALA A 101 8.22 -6.32 -6.98
C ALA A 101 7.26 -5.15 -6.77
N ALA A 102 7.70 -4.13 -6.03
CA ALA A 102 6.91 -2.94 -5.69
C ALA A 102 7.82 -1.76 -5.33
N ILE A 103 7.37 -0.54 -5.55
CA ILE A 103 7.98 0.67 -4.96
C ILE A 103 7.11 1.14 -3.82
N ILE A 104 7.70 1.31 -2.64
CA ILE A 104 7.05 1.90 -1.48
C ILE A 104 7.63 3.30 -1.29
N SER A 105 6.76 4.30 -1.32
CA SER A 105 7.14 5.70 -1.12
C SER A 105 6.55 6.26 0.17
N ALA A 106 7.32 7.09 0.86
CA ALA A 106 6.85 7.91 1.97
C ALA A 106 6.15 9.20 1.48
N PHE A 107 6.01 9.39 0.17
CA PHE A 107 5.42 10.59 -0.39
C PHE A 107 3.91 10.63 -0.17
N GLU A 108 3.44 11.81 0.22
CA GLU A 108 2.02 12.14 0.22
C GLU A 108 1.67 12.90 -1.07
N PHE A 109 0.56 12.51 -1.69
CA PHE A 109 0.05 13.12 -2.91
C PHE A 109 -1.25 13.91 -2.64
N ASP A 110 -1.45 14.99 -3.39
CA ASP A 110 -2.67 15.79 -3.45
C ASP A 110 -3.35 15.67 -4.83
N HIS A 111 -4.49 16.35 -5.01
CA HIS A 111 -5.25 16.32 -6.26
C HIS A 111 -4.76 17.36 -7.29
N ARG A 112 -3.75 18.17 -6.95
CA ARG A 112 -3.29 19.29 -7.79
C ARG A 112 -2.56 18.76 -9.01
N ALA A 113 -2.44 19.63 -10.02
CA ALA A 113 -1.91 19.25 -11.32
C ALA A 113 -0.48 18.69 -11.26
N GLN A 114 0.37 19.22 -10.36
CA GLN A 114 1.77 18.79 -10.22
C GLN A 114 1.86 17.34 -9.73
N ASP A 115 1.13 17.00 -8.67
CA ASP A 115 1.11 15.65 -8.11
C ASP A 115 0.45 14.65 -9.04
N VAL A 116 -0.64 15.03 -9.71
CA VAL A 116 -1.30 14.16 -10.69
C VAL A 116 -0.40 13.93 -11.92
N ALA A 117 0.39 14.93 -12.33
CA ALA A 117 1.37 14.77 -13.41
C ALA A 117 2.50 13.80 -12.99
N LEU A 118 3.01 13.94 -11.77
CA LEU A 118 4.00 13.03 -11.21
C LEU A 118 3.47 11.60 -11.13
N LEU A 119 2.26 11.40 -10.58
CA LEU A 119 1.62 10.09 -10.53
C LEU A 119 1.44 9.46 -11.90
N ARG A 120 1.13 10.26 -12.93
CA ARG A 120 1.01 9.79 -14.32
C ARG A 120 2.34 9.34 -14.92
N ASN A 121 3.44 10.02 -14.59
CA ASN A 121 4.76 9.61 -15.06
C ASN A 121 5.23 8.35 -14.32
N ILE A 122 5.04 8.30 -13.00
CA ILE A 122 5.32 7.12 -12.17
C ILE A 122 4.49 5.92 -12.65
N SER A 123 3.20 6.10 -12.95
CA SER A 123 2.32 5.00 -13.39
C SER A 123 2.81 4.35 -14.67
N LYS A 124 3.36 5.14 -15.61
CA LYS A 124 3.92 4.62 -16.86
C LYS A 124 5.21 3.81 -16.63
N VAL A 125 6.09 4.28 -15.75
CA VAL A 125 7.30 3.51 -15.36
C VAL A 125 6.89 2.21 -14.64
N ALA A 126 5.98 2.31 -13.68
CA ALA A 126 5.42 1.20 -12.93
C ALA A 126 4.74 0.15 -13.83
N ALA A 127 3.99 0.61 -14.84
CA ALA A 127 3.35 -0.26 -15.83
C ALA A 127 4.37 -0.96 -16.72
N ALA A 128 5.41 -0.25 -17.18
CA ALA A 128 6.46 -0.82 -18.02
C ALA A 128 7.28 -1.90 -17.29
N ALA A 129 7.63 -1.68 -16.03
CA ALA A 129 8.42 -2.60 -15.22
C ALA A 129 7.57 -3.67 -14.49
N HIS A 130 6.24 -3.64 -14.63
CA HIS A 130 5.31 -4.47 -13.87
C HIS A 130 5.58 -4.41 -12.36
N MET A 131 5.58 -3.20 -11.82
CA MET A 131 6.03 -2.91 -10.46
C MET A 131 5.09 -1.88 -9.86
N PRO A 132 4.06 -2.31 -9.10
CA PRO A 132 3.13 -1.37 -8.49
C PRO A 132 3.83 -0.36 -7.58
N PHE A 133 3.39 0.89 -7.65
CA PHE A 133 3.84 2.01 -6.83
C PHE A 133 2.81 2.28 -5.73
N ILE A 134 3.27 2.27 -4.48
CA ILE A 134 2.47 2.52 -3.28
C ILE A 134 2.93 3.85 -2.68
N GLY A 135 2.01 4.80 -2.55
CA GLY A 135 2.22 6.06 -1.84
C GLY A 135 1.10 6.32 -0.83
N ALA A 136 1.00 7.57 -0.38
CA ALA A 136 -0.06 8.01 0.52
C ALA A 136 -0.85 9.19 -0.06
N ALA A 137 -2.12 9.33 0.31
CA ALA A 137 -2.92 10.51 0.04
C ALA A 137 -2.84 11.48 1.23
N SER A 138 -2.48 12.73 0.95
CA SER A 138 -2.44 13.80 1.96
C SER A 138 -3.86 14.26 2.35
N PRO A 139 -4.06 14.91 3.51
CA PRO A 139 -5.32 15.62 3.78
C PRO A 139 -5.65 16.70 2.74
N ALA A 140 -4.60 17.32 2.16
CA ALA A 140 -4.73 18.32 1.10
C ALA A 140 -5.31 17.73 -0.20
N PHE A 141 -5.20 16.42 -0.40
CA PHE A 141 -5.90 15.71 -1.46
C PHE A 141 -7.41 15.99 -1.44
N PHE A 142 -7.99 16.18 -0.26
CA PHE A 142 -9.43 16.42 -0.07
C PHE A 142 -9.79 17.89 0.21
N ASP A 143 -8.86 18.83 0.01
CA ASP A 143 -9.00 20.24 0.43
C ASP A 143 -9.29 20.39 1.94
N LYS A 144 -8.71 19.49 2.76
CA LYS A 144 -8.86 19.49 4.21
C LYS A 144 -7.52 19.68 4.91
N PRO A 145 -7.50 20.37 6.07
CA PRO A 145 -6.27 20.56 6.83
C PRO A 145 -5.84 19.28 7.57
N THR A 146 -6.77 18.39 7.89
CA THR A 146 -6.51 17.18 8.69
C THR A 146 -7.31 15.99 8.18
N MET A 147 -6.78 14.79 8.41
CA MET A 147 -7.44 13.55 7.99
C MET A 147 -8.75 13.28 8.75
N GLU A 148 -8.92 13.84 9.95
CA GLU A 148 -10.22 13.79 10.63
C GLU A 148 -11.29 14.61 9.94
N ALA A 149 -10.94 15.77 9.39
CA ALA A 149 -11.87 16.56 8.59
C ALA A 149 -12.23 15.84 7.28
N VAL A 150 -11.34 14.97 6.77
CA VAL A 150 -11.63 14.06 5.65
C VAL A 150 -12.64 12.99 6.07
N ALA A 151 -12.43 12.37 7.25
CA ALA A 151 -13.41 11.49 7.87
C ALA A 151 -14.71 12.21 8.27
N GLY A 152 -14.82 13.54 8.13
CA GLY A 152 -16.06 14.29 8.32
C GLY A 152 -16.88 14.50 7.04
N ILE A 153 -16.33 14.19 5.86
CA ILE A 153 -17.03 14.37 4.58
C ILE A 153 -18.19 13.37 4.50
N ARG A 154 -19.40 13.85 4.17
CA ARG A 154 -20.64 13.03 4.19
C ARG A 154 -20.88 12.21 2.94
N ASP A 155 -20.47 12.72 1.78
CA ASP A 155 -20.71 12.09 0.49
C ASP A 155 -19.45 12.21 -0.37
N MET A 156 -18.67 11.14 -0.41
CA MET A 156 -17.44 11.09 -1.19
C MET A 156 -17.70 11.15 -2.71
N PRO A 157 -18.61 10.36 -3.29
CA PRO A 157 -18.92 10.45 -4.72
C PRO A 157 -19.18 11.88 -5.19
N ILE A 158 -20.07 12.61 -4.51
CA ILE A 158 -20.39 14.01 -4.87
C ILE A 158 -19.19 14.93 -4.63
N TRP A 159 -18.40 14.70 -3.57
CA TRP A 159 -17.19 15.50 -3.30
C TRP A 159 -16.20 15.45 -4.47
N PHE A 160 -15.99 14.26 -5.04
CA PHE A 160 -15.10 14.07 -6.18
C PHE A 160 -15.69 14.54 -7.50
N GLU A 161 -16.98 14.83 -7.60
CA GLU A 161 -17.57 15.39 -8.83
C GLU A 161 -17.14 16.83 -9.13
N ARG A 162 -16.56 17.53 -8.15
CA ARG A 162 -16.12 18.92 -8.34
C ARG A 162 -15.02 19.11 -9.38
N ALA A 163 -14.83 20.36 -9.81
CA ALA A 163 -13.95 20.73 -10.91
C ALA A 163 -12.46 20.61 -10.54
N GLU A 164 -12.12 20.78 -9.27
CA GLU A 164 -10.76 20.67 -8.72
C GLU A 164 -10.16 19.28 -8.99
N TYR A 165 -11.00 18.24 -9.03
CA TYR A 165 -10.58 16.85 -9.27
C TYR A 165 -10.55 16.45 -10.76
N LEU A 166 -10.71 17.40 -11.70
CA LEU A 166 -10.76 17.07 -13.14
C LEU A 166 -9.50 16.34 -13.62
N LYS A 167 -8.32 16.76 -13.15
CA LYS A 167 -7.05 16.10 -13.50
C LYS A 167 -6.94 14.72 -12.87
N TRP A 168 -7.36 14.58 -11.62
CA TRP A 168 -7.41 13.30 -10.92
C TRP A 168 -8.32 12.31 -11.64
N LYS A 169 -9.55 12.70 -12.00
CA LYS A 169 -10.47 11.85 -12.79
C LYS A 169 -9.84 11.40 -14.10
N GLY A 170 -9.26 12.32 -14.86
CA GLY A 170 -8.59 11.99 -16.12
C GLY A 170 -7.39 11.05 -15.94
N PHE A 171 -6.69 11.11 -14.81
CA PHE A 171 -5.65 10.13 -14.48
C PHE A 171 -6.23 8.74 -14.18
N ARG A 172 -7.30 8.66 -13.38
CA ARG A 172 -7.94 7.38 -13.02
C ARG A 172 -8.53 6.62 -14.22
N GLU A 173 -8.85 7.33 -15.31
CA GLU A 173 -9.36 6.73 -16.55
C GLU A 173 -8.26 6.10 -17.42
N THR A 174 -6.98 6.39 -17.12
CA THR A 174 -5.84 5.81 -17.83
C THR A 174 -5.65 4.33 -17.45
N ASP A 175 -5.10 3.57 -18.38
CA ASP A 175 -4.87 2.14 -18.16
C ASP A 175 -3.71 1.92 -17.17
N ASP A 176 -2.74 2.84 -17.10
CA ASP A 176 -1.55 2.74 -16.26
C ASP A 176 -1.85 3.01 -14.77
N ALA A 177 -2.94 3.71 -14.46
CA ALA A 177 -3.35 4.01 -13.08
C ALA A 177 -3.55 2.75 -12.21
N ARG A 178 -3.72 1.58 -12.84
CA ARG A 178 -3.83 0.28 -12.14
C ARG A 178 -2.57 -0.11 -11.35
N TYR A 179 -1.43 0.47 -11.71
CA TYR A 179 -0.15 0.23 -11.02
C TYR A 179 0.13 1.23 -9.90
N VAL A 180 -0.78 2.16 -9.62
CA VAL A 180 -0.63 3.14 -8.53
C VAL A 180 -1.65 2.86 -7.46
N ALA A 181 -1.22 2.86 -6.20
CA ALA A 181 -2.05 2.73 -5.03
C ALA A 181 -1.70 3.84 -4.02
N LEU A 182 -2.71 4.49 -3.46
CA LEU A 182 -2.54 5.55 -2.48
C LEU A 182 -3.23 5.16 -1.17
N THR A 183 -2.45 5.06 -0.10
CA THR A 183 -2.90 4.69 1.24
C THR A 183 -3.29 5.92 2.07
N MET A 184 -4.17 5.75 3.04
CA MET A 184 -4.57 6.78 4.02
C MET A 184 -5.30 6.11 5.19
N PRO A 185 -5.49 6.72 6.37
CA PRO A 185 -4.70 7.78 6.97
C PRO A 185 -3.29 7.31 7.36
N ARG A 186 -2.45 8.19 7.90
CA ARG A 186 -1.21 7.78 8.58
C ARG A 186 -1.50 7.03 9.89
N PHE A 187 -0.50 6.31 10.38
CA PHE A 187 -0.55 5.61 11.67
C PHE A 187 0.55 6.09 12.61
N LEU A 188 0.39 5.83 13.91
CA LEU A 188 1.32 6.28 14.93
C LEU A 188 2.64 5.49 14.86
N ALA A 189 3.75 6.18 14.62
CA ALA A 189 5.06 5.56 14.47
C ALA A 189 5.72 5.23 15.83
N ARG A 190 5.44 6.02 16.87
CA ARG A 190 6.04 5.93 18.20
C ARG A 190 5.06 6.41 19.27
N LEU A 191 5.07 5.77 20.45
CA LEU A 191 4.41 6.31 21.64
C LEU A 191 5.13 7.59 22.14
N PRO A 192 4.41 8.60 22.64
CA PRO A 192 5.05 9.76 23.27
C PRO A 192 6.03 9.36 24.38
N TYR A 193 7.12 10.11 24.55
CA TYR A 193 8.06 9.87 25.64
C TYR A 193 7.42 10.20 26.99
N GLY A 194 7.62 9.34 27.98
CA GLY A 194 7.03 9.51 29.29
C GLY A 194 7.38 8.34 30.22
N PRO A 195 7.21 8.52 31.54
CA PRO A 195 7.56 7.50 32.52
C PRO A 195 6.74 6.22 32.38
N ASP A 196 5.45 6.35 32.02
CA ASP A 196 4.51 5.23 31.87
C ASP A 196 4.55 4.60 30.46
N THR A 197 5.22 5.24 29.50
CA THR A 197 5.28 4.83 28.09
C THR A 197 6.72 4.49 27.69
N LEU A 198 7.44 5.42 27.06
CA LEU A 198 8.82 5.29 26.65
C LEU A 198 9.68 6.21 27.53
N SER A 199 10.30 5.63 28.56
CA SER A 199 11.12 6.38 29.49
C SER A 199 12.52 6.65 28.94
N VAL A 200 13.03 7.85 29.21
CA VAL A 200 14.41 8.26 28.89
C VAL A 200 15.27 8.04 30.14
N ARG A 201 16.48 7.48 29.96
CA ARG A 201 17.36 7.14 31.09
C ARG A 201 18.13 8.34 31.67
N THR A 202 18.34 9.38 30.87
CA THR A 202 19.29 10.46 31.20
C THR A 202 18.68 11.52 32.11
N PHE A 203 17.42 11.90 31.85
CA PHE A 203 16.70 12.93 32.61
C PHE A 203 15.20 12.63 32.55
N ASN A 204 14.41 13.22 33.46
CA ASN A 204 12.99 12.95 33.54
C ASN A 204 12.21 13.70 32.45
N TYR A 205 12.16 13.11 31.26
CA TYR A 205 11.47 13.69 30.11
C TYR A 205 10.05 13.16 29.95
N THR A 206 9.08 14.07 29.89
CA THR A 206 7.69 13.80 29.51
C THR A 206 7.32 14.68 28.33
N GLU A 207 7.07 14.07 27.18
CA GLU A 207 6.79 14.77 25.93
C GLU A 207 5.38 15.39 25.96
N ASN A 208 5.28 16.70 25.72
CA ASN A 208 4.00 17.39 25.76
C ASN A 208 3.20 17.22 24.46
N VAL A 209 2.41 16.16 24.39
CA VAL A 209 1.49 15.92 23.26
C VAL A 209 0.07 16.42 23.49
N ARG A 210 -0.28 16.83 24.72
CA ARG A 210 -1.64 17.25 25.07
C ARG A 210 -1.88 18.70 24.65
N ASP A 211 -0.96 19.60 25.00
CA ASP A 211 -1.13 21.03 24.76
C ASP A 211 -0.75 21.41 23.32
N ALA A 212 0.27 20.75 22.76
CA ALA A 212 0.73 20.96 21.39
C ALA A 212 -0.20 20.35 20.33
N GLY A 213 -1.23 19.61 20.75
CA GLY A 213 -2.22 19.01 19.87
C GLY A 213 -1.68 17.85 19.03
N ARG A 214 -2.41 17.48 17.98
CA ARG A 214 -2.13 16.23 17.24
C ARG A 214 -0.88 16.26 16.37
N SER A 215 -0.41 17.44 16.01
CA SER A 215 0.84 17.63 15.28
C SER A 215 2.06 17.25 16.12
N ALA A 216 1.93 17.16 17.45
CA ALA A 216 3.00 16.71 18.32
C ALA A 216 3.25 15.19 18.20
N TYR A 217 2.24 14.41 17.80
CA TYR A 217 2.42 12.98 17.58
C TYR A 217 3.22 12.72 16.30
N LEU A 218 4.07 11.70 16.35
CA LEU A 218 4.85 11.25 15.21
C LEU A 218 4.04 10.26 14.35
N TRP A 219 3.44 10.78 13.29
CA TRP A 219 2.70 9.99 12.31
C TRP A 219 3.61 9.51 11.18
N THR A 220 3.43 8.27 10.71
CA THR A 220 4.13 7.73 9.54
C THR A 220 3.17 7.20 8.49
N SER A 221 3.63 7.16 7.24
CA SER A 221 2.83 6.75 6.07
C SER A 221 2.32 5.32 6.19
N ALA A 222 1.02 5.12 5.97
CA ALA A 222 0.41 3.79 5.89
C ALA A 222 0.96 2.94 4.72
N ALA A 223 1.69 3.53 3.77
CA ALA A 223 2.38 2.78 2.73
C ALA A 223 3.37 1.75 3.32
N PHE A 224 4.04 2.07 4.43
CA PHE A 224 4.93 1.12 5.12
C PHE A 224 4.16 -0.02 5.78
N ALA A 225 3.02 0.26 6.40
CA ALA A 225 2.15 -0.77 6.97
C ALA A 225 1.58 -1.69 5.87
N PHE A 226 1.22 -1.12 4.72
CA PHE A 226 0.78 -1.89 3.56
C PHE A 226 1.92 -2.76 2.99
N ALA A 227 3.15 -2.23 2.96
CA ALA A 227 4.33 -2.97 2.55
C ALA A 227 4.61 -4.19 3.44
N VAL A 228 4.38 -4.09 4.76
CA VAL A 228 4.48 -5.24 5.67
C VAL A 228 3.52 -6.36 5.25
N ASN A 229 2.29 -6.04 4.85
CA ASN A 229 1.33 -7.04 4.37
C ASN A 229 1.78 -7.68 3.05
N ILE A 230 2.34 -6.89 2.12
CA ILE A 230 2.91 -7.40 0.87
C ILE A 230 4.02 -8.43 1.17
N VAL A 231 4.98 -8.05 2.02
CA VAL A 231 6.09 -8.91 2.43
C VAL A 231 5.58 -10.17 3.13
N ARG A 232 4.65 -10.03 4.06
CA ARG A 232 4.06 -11.16 4.80
C ARG A 232 3.35 -12.14 3.86
N SER A 233 2.57 -11.63 2.90
CA SER A 233 1.90 -12.45 1.89
C SER A 233 2.93 -13.22 1.04
N PHE A 234 4.02 -12.56 0.62
CA PHE A 234 5.08 -13.22 -0.13
C PHE A 234 5.79 -14.31 0.68
N ILE A 235 6.13 -14.04 1.93
CA ILE A 235 6.82 -15.01 2.79
C ILE A 235 5.94 -16.24 3.04
N ARG A 236 4.64 -16.05 3.29
CA ARG A 236 3.72 -17.16 3.61
C ARG A 236 3.38 -17.99 2.38
N ASN A 237 3.13 -17.33 1.24
CA ASN A 237 2.45 -17.95 0.10
C ASN A 237 3.29 -17.97 -1.18
N GLY A 238 4.41 -17.25 -1.24
CA GLY A 238 5.18 -16.98 -2.46
C GLY A 238 4.57 -15.92 -3.38
N TRP A 239 3.38 -15.38 -3.03
CA TRP A 239 2.62 -14.43 -3.83
C TRP A 239 2.07 -13.28 -2.98
N CYS A 240 1.94 -12.09 -3.57
CA CYS A 240 1.41 -10.89 -2.90
C CYS A 240 -0.10 -10.71 -3.12
N VAL A 241 -0.90 -11.76 -2.91
CA VAL A 241 -2.36 -11.75 -3.13
C VAL A 241 -3.15 -11.56 -1.82
N GLN A 242 -2.64 -12.09 -0.71
CA GLN A 242 -3.29 -12.02 0.61
C GLN A 242 -2.78 -10.80 1.38
N ILE A 243 -3.21 -9.61 0.95
CA ILE A 243 -2.74 -8.32 1.49
C ILE A 243 -3.88 -7.46 2.06
N ARG A 244 -5.09 -8.01 2.16
CA ARG A 244 -6.31 -7.30 2.54
C ARG A 244 -7.27 -8.19 3.32
N GLY A 245 -8.20 -7.58 4.06
CA GLY A 245 -9.18 -8.25 4.90
C GLY A 245 -8.57 -8.79 6.20
N PRO A 246 -9.38 -8.92 7.27
CA PRO A 246 -8.89 -9.25 8.60
C PRO A 246 -8.26 -10.65 8.67
N HIS A 247 -8.81 -11.62 7.94
CA HIS A 247 -8.31 -13.00 7.92
C HIS A 247 -7.46 -13.33 6.69
N ALA A 248 -7.42 -12.44 5.70
CA ALA A 248 -6.74 -12.66 4.42
C ALA A 248 -5.46 -11.81 4.26
N GLY A 249 -4.79 -11.53 5.39
CA GLY A 249 -3.46 -10.90 5.42
C GLY A 249 -3.46 -9.37 5.38
N GLY A 250 -4.61 -8.72 5.55
CA GLY A 250 -4.74 -7.26 5.64
C GLY A 250 -4.50 -6.67 7.04
N LEU A 251 -4.41 -7.52 8.07
CA LEU A 251 -4.27 -7.12 9.46
C LEU A 251 -2.82 -6.71 9.80
N VAL A 252 -2.67 -5.51 10.34
CA VAL A 252 -1.42 -4.97 10.88
C VAL A 252 -1.54 -4.94 12.40
N GLU A 253 -0.78 -5.81 13.05
CA GLU A 253 -0.77 -6.03 14.49
C GLU A 253 0.33 -5.20 15.18
N ASP A 254 0.21 -5.07 16.51
CA ASP A 254 1.20 -4.42 17.37
C ASP A 254 1.49 -2.97 16.95
N ILE A 255 0.42 -2.19 16.75
CA ILE A 255 0.53 -0.76 16.47
C ILE A 255 0.53 0.01 17.79
N PRO A 256 1.42 1.01 17.96
CA PRO A 256 1.46 1.85 19.14
C PRO A 256 0.09 2.44 19.54
N VAL A 257 -0.38 2.10 20.75
CA VAL A 257 -1.62 2.65 21.34
C VAL A 257 -1.28 3.53 22.55
N HIS A 258 -1.46 4.85 22.42
CA HIS A 258 -1.26 5.75 23.55
C HIS A 258 -2.52 5.82 24.41
N GLN A 259 -2.45 5.39 25.66
CA GLN A 259 -3.56 5.50 26.62
C GLN A 259 -3.43 6.81 27.41
N TYR A 260 -4.55 7.51 27.60
CA TYR A 260 -4.57 8.73 28.39
C TYR A 260 -5.86 8.84 29.22
N ASP A 261 -5.73 9.39 30.41
CA ASP A 261 -6.87 9.64 31.30
C ASP A 261 -7.47 11.03 31.06
N LEU A 262 -8.79 11.06 30.83
CA LEU A 262 -9.62 12.27 30.68
C LEU A 262 -10.50 12.54 31.92
N GLY A 263 -10.24 11.87 33.05
CA GLY A 263 -11.01 12.00 34.29
C GLY A 263 -12.28 11.13 34.34
N ALA A 264 -12.55 10.35 33.28
CA ALA A 264 -13.65 9.38 33.19
C ALA A 264 -13.16 7.93 33.01
N GLY A 265 -11.85 7.70 33.13
CA GLY A 265 -11.19 6.42 32.89
C GLY A 265 -10.10 6.50 31.82
N GLN A 266 -9.30 5.44 31.74
CA GLN A 266 -8.27 5.25 30.71
C GLN A 266 -8.95 5.09 29.34
N LEU A 267 -8.74 6.05 28.44
CA LEU A 267 -9.19 5.98 27.06
C LEU A 267 -7.98 5.79 26.15
N GLY A 268 -8.06 4.80 25.25
CA GLY A 268 -7.06 4.59 24.22
C GLY A 268 -7.19 5.65 23.12
N LYS A 269 -6.08 6.28 22.75
CA LYS A 269 -6.00 7.12 21.56
C LYS A 269 -6.10 6.25 20.32
N ILE A 270 -6.82 6.74 19.31
CA ILE A 270 -6.88 6.12 17.97
C ILE A 270 -5.46 6.05 17.40
N CYS A 271 -5.08 4.88 16.90
CA CYS A 271 -3.73 4.58 16.40
C CYS A 271 -3.46 5.15 15.00
N THR A 272 -4.53 5.61 14.34
CA THR A 272 -4.52 6.30 13.06
C THR A 272 -4.94 7.76 13.24
N GLU A 273 -4.62 8.62 12.27
CA GLU A 273 -4.97 10.04 12.36
C GLU A 273 -6.48 10.30 12.37
N ALA A 274 -7.25 9.37 11.81
CA ALA A 274 -8.70 9.44 11.73
C ALA A 274 -9.30 8.04 11.86
N LEU A 275 -10.46 7.96 12.50
CA LEU A 275 -11.26 6.75 12.56
C LEU A 275 -12.06 6.62 11.25
N ILE A 276 -11.70 5.63 10.43
CA ILE A 276 -12.49 5.24 9.26
C ILE A 276 -13.27 3.98 9.64
N SER A 277 -14.60 4.05 9.60
CA SER A 277 -15.47 2.88 9.80
C SER A 277 -15.48 2.00 8.56
N GLU A 278 -15.78 0.72 8.73
CA GLU A 278 -15.89 -0.26 7.64
C GLU A 278 -16.88 0.19 6.54
N THR A 279 -18.00 0.82 6.90
CA THR A 279 -18.95 1.34 5.91
C THR A 279 -18.34 2.43 5.02
N ARG A 280 -17.48 3.27 5.59
CA ARG A 280 -16.83 4.38 4.89
C ARG A 280 -15.61 3.94 4.11
N GLU A 281 -14.95 2.89 4.57
CA GLU A 281 -13.83 2.24 3.91
C GLU A 281 -14.15 2.01 2.43
N ASN A 282 -15.32 1.44 2.14
CA ASN A 282 -15.75 1.15 0.78
C ASN A 282 -15.96 2.42 -0.08
N GLU A 283 -16.42 3.54 0.51
CA GLU A 283 -16.52 4.81 -0.21
C GLU A 283 -15.15 5.34 -0.65
N PHE A 284 -14.12 5.16 0.20
CA PHE A 284 -12.73 5.48 -0.14
C PHE A 284 -12.15 4.50 -1.18
N ALA A 285 -12.52 3.22 -1.09
CA ALA A 285 -12.11 2.20 -2.05
C ALA A 285 -12.64 2.50 -3.47
N ASP A 286 -13.90 2.94 -3.58
CA ASP A 286 -14.54 3.29 -4.85
C ASP A 286 -13.85 4.47 -5.56
N ILE A 287 -13.27 5.39 -4.79
CA ILE A 287 -12.46 6.50 -5.33
C ILE A 287 -11.00 6.12 -5.61
N GLY A 288 -10.62 4.86 -5.39
CA GLY A 288 -9.30 4.32 -5.71
C GLY A 288 -8.24 4.63 -4.66
N LEU A 289 -8.65 4.78 -3.39
CA LEU A 289 -7.76 4.95 -2.25
C LEU A 289 -7.82 3.70 -1.35
N ILE A 290 -6.75 3.47 -0.60
CA ILE A 290 -6.59 2.32 0.30
C ILE A 290 -6.66 2.81 1.76
N PRO A 291 -7.83 2.76 2.39
CA PRO A 291 -8.01 3.15 3.78
C PRO A 291 -7.42 2.12 4.77
N LEU A 292 -6.65 2.59 5.75
CA LEU A 292 -6.22 1.88 6.94
C LEU A 292 -7.26 2.09 8.02
N SER A 293 -8.09 1.08 8.24
CA SER A 293 -9.19 1.14 9.20
C SER A 293 -8.74 0.64 10.56
N TYR A 294 -9.17 1.32 11.63
CA TYR A 294 -8.91 0.94 13.01
C TYR A 294 -10.00 0.02 13.54
N THR A 295 -9.62 -1.08 14.17
CA THR A 295 -10.56 -1.99 14.83
C THR A 295 -10.70 -1.59 16.30
N SER A 296 -11.90 -1.21 16.73
CA SER A 296 -12.11 -0.70 18.09
C SER A 296 -11.70 -1.71 19.16
N ASN A 297 -11.01 -1.23 20.20
CA ASN A 297 -10.57 -1.96 21.38
C ASN A 297 -9.49 -3.04 21.14
N HIS A 298 -8.83 -3.00 19.98
CA HIS A 298 -7.63 -3.79 19.71
C HIS A 298 -6.48 -2.88 19.29
N ASP A 299 -5.25 -3.36 19.47
CA ASP A 299 -3.98 -2.77 19.02
C ASP A 299 -3.69 -3.10 17.54
N GLN A 300 -4.77 -3.23 16.75
CA GLN A 300 -4.74 -3.74 15.39
C GLN A 300 -5.44 -2.79 14.44
N THR A 301 -4.90 -2.70 13.22
CA THR A 301 -5.55 -2.02 12.10
C THR A 301 -5.64 -2.97 10.92
N CYS A 302 -6.56 -2.71 9.99
CA CYS A 302 -6.79 -3.58 8.86
C CYS A 302 -7.02 -2.77 7.58
N PHE A 303 -6.37 -3.20 6.50
CA PHE A 303 -6.75 -2.82 5.15
C PHE A 303 -7.84 -3.78 4.67
N PHE A 304 -9.10 -3.34 4.61
CA PHE A 304 -10.20 -4.21 4.17
C PHE A 304 -10.23 -4.37 2.64
N SER A 305 -9.93 -3.29 1.93
CA SER A 305 -9.82 -3.26 0.48
C SER A 305 -8.40 -2.84 0.04
N ALA A 306 -8.05 -3.22 -1.20
CA ALA A 306 -6.77 -2.85 -1.81
C ALA A 306 -7.00 -2.49 -3.29
N HIS A 307 -7.64 -1.33 -3.51
CA HIS A 307 -7.92 -0.81 -4.84
C HIS A 307 -6.74 -0.02 -5.36
N SER A 308 -6.46 -0.16 -6.65
CA SER A 308 -5.60 0.80 -7.36
C SER A 308 -6.35 2.11 -7.57
N THR A 309 -5.62 3.14 -7.98
CA THR A 309 -6.22 4.43 -8.33
C THR A 309 -7.10 4.34 -9.59
N GLN A 310 -7.00 3.27 -10.40
CA GLN A 310 -7.79 3.15 -11.61
C GLN A 310 -9.31 3.13 -11.32
N ARG A 311 -10.08 3.86 -12.13
CA ARG A 311 -11.53 3.71 -12.17
C ARG A 311 -11.89 2.58 -13.14
N PRO A 312 -12.52 1.49 -12.69
CA PRO A 312 -12.93 0.41 -13.58
C PRO A 312 -13.98 0.92 -14.59
N ARG A 313 -13.82 0.56 -15.86
CA ARG A 313 -14.74 0.93 -16.93
C ARG A 313 -15.97 0.02 -16.90
N THR A 314 -17.13 0.62 -17.14
CA THR A 314 -18.38 -0.11 -17.33
C THR A 314 -18.60 -0.33 -18.82
N TYR A 315 -18.87 -1.58 -19.17
CA TYR A 315 -19.18 -2.02 -20.53
C TYR A 315 -20.58 -2.64 -20.57
N ASP A 316 -21.21 -2.66 -21.74
CA ASP A 316 -22.52 -3.28 -21.93
C ASP A 316 -22.49 -4.79 -21.61
N ALA A 317 -21.39 -5.45 -21.96
CA ALA A 317 -21.13 -6.84 -21.61
C ALA A 317 -20.76 -6.97 -20.12
N ARG A 318 -21.52 -7.77 -19.38
CA ARG A 318 -21.31 -8.01 -17.95
C ARG A 318 -19.91 -8.57 -17.66
N ASP A 319 -19.43 -9.49 -18.49
CA ASP A 319 -18.11 -10.12 -18.30
C ASP A 319 -16.97 -9.12 -18.50
N ALA A 320 -17.09 -8.22 -19.49
CA ALA A 320 -16.11 -7.16 -19.70
C ALA A 320 -16.06 -6.18 -18.52
N SER A 321 -17.22 -5.83 -17.96
CA SER A 321 -17.31 -5.02 -16.74
C SER A 321 -16.70 -5.74 -15.52
N ALA A 322 -16.92 -7.05 -15.38
CA ALA A 322 -16.32 -7.85 -14.31
C ALA A 322 -14.78 -7.88 -14.43
N ASN A 323 -14.26 -8.12 -15.63
CA ASN A 323 -12.83 -8.11 -15.90
C ASN A 323 -12.20 -6.74 -15.61
N SER A 324 -12.86 -5.64 -15.97
CA SER A 324 -12.36 -4.30 -15.65
C SER A 324 -12.29 -4.04 -14.15
N ARG A 325 -13.22 -4.58 -13.35
CA ARG A 325 -13.19 -4.45 -11.88
C ARG A 325 -12.05 -5.23 -11.26
N ILE A 326 -11.75 -6.42 -11.79
CA ILE A 326 -10.61 -7.24 -11.34
C ILE A 326 -9.29 -6.51 -11.61
N ASN A 327 -9.15 -5.93 -12.80
CA ASN A 327 -7.93 -5.21 -13.19
C ASN A 327 -7.68 -3.92 -12.40
N ALA A 328 -8.70 -3.37 -11.73
CA ALA A 328 -8.55 -2.21 -10.86
C ALA A 328 -8.10 -2.56 -9.43
N ARG A 329 -7.92 -3.86 -9.09
CA ARG A 329 -7.58 -4.31 -7.74
C ARG A 329 -6.12 -4.75 -7.65
N LEU A 330 -5.44 -4.27 -6.62
CA LEU A 330 -4.00 -4.43 -6.46
C LEU A 330 -3.55 -5.90 -6.26
N PRO A 331 -4.26 -6.77 -5.52
CA PRO A 331 -3.87 -8.18 -5.38
C PRO A 331 -3.69 -8.91 -6.72
N TYR A 332 -4.59 -8.65 -7.67
CA TYR A 332 -4.53 -9.28 -8.99
C TYR A 332 -3.48 -8.61 -9.89
N ILE A 333 -3.21 -7.31 -9.70
CA ILE A 333 -2.09 -6.64 -10.37
C ILE A 333 -0.75 -7.17 -9.87
N PHE A 334 -0.60 -7.46 -8.58
CA PHE A 334 0.61 -8.12 -8.05
C PHE A 334 0.81 -9.50 -8.64
N LEU A 335 -0.26 -10.29 -8.72
CA LEU A 335 -0.24 -11.61 -9.36
C LEU A 335 0.20 -11.52 -10.82
N LEU A 336 -0.44 -10.63 -11.59
CA LEU A 336 -0.10 -10.42 -13.01
C LEU A 336 1.35 -9.95 -13.17
N SER A 337 1.78 -9.02 -12.32
CA SER A 337 3.14 -8.47 -12.34
C SER A 337 4.19 -9.55 -12.09
N ARG A 338 3.95 -10.42 -11.10
CA ARG A 338 4.88 -11.50 -10.79
C ARG A 338 4.93 -12.56 -11.89
N ILE A 339 3.79 -12.88 -12.51
CA ILE A 339 3.74 -13.75 -13.70
C ILE A 339 4.53 -13.12 -14.85
N ALA A 340 4.41 -11.80 -15.07
CA ALA A 340 5.17 -11.10 -16.10
C ALA A 340 6.69 -11.13 -15.83
N HIS A 341 7.11 -11.03 -14.56
CA HIS A 341 8.52 -11.21 -14.18
C HIS A 341 9.04 -12.60 -14.54
N TYR A 342 8.29 -13.66 -14.21
CA TYR A 342 8.67 -15.02 -14.57
C TYR A 342 8.68 -15.25 -16.09
N LEU A 343 7.68 -14.75 -16.81
CA LEU A 343 7.62 -14.87 -18.26
C LEU A 343 8.80 -14.18 -18.95
N LYS A 344 9.24 -13.01 -18.46
CA LYS A 344 10.42 -12.32 -18.98
C LYS A 344 11.69 -13.16 -18.80
N LEU A 345 11.85 -13.81 -17.64
CA LEU A 345 12.99 -14.71 -17.38
C LEU A 345 12.94 -15.96 -18.28
N ILE A 346 11.79 -16.64 -18.36
CA ILE A 346 11.60 -17.81 -19.22
C ILE A 346 11.84 -17.46 -20.70
N GLN A 347 11.31 -16.31 -21.15
CA GLN A 347 11.52 -15.85 -22.53
C GLN A 347 13.00 -15.68 -22.84
N ARG A 348 13.77 -15.06 -21.94
CA ARG A 348 15.22 -14.85 -22.13
C ARG A 348 16.00 -16.15 -22.26
N GLU A 349 15.72 -17.13 -21.40
CA GLU A 349 16.40 -18.43 -21.44
C GLU A 349 16.12 -19.21 -22.74
N ASN A 350 14.97 -18.94 -23.37
CA ASN A 350 14.57 -19.61 -24.61
C ASN A 350 15.08 -18.91 -25.88
N ILE A 351 15.60 -17.68 -25.82
CA ILE A 351 16.15 -16.97 -26.98
C ILE A 351 17.36 -17.74 -27.53
N GLY A 352 17.36 -18.00 -28.85
CA GLY A 352 18.43 -18.73 -29.54
C GLY A 352 18.25 -20.24 -29.56
N THR A 353 17.21 -20.78 -28.92
CA THR A 353 16.85 -22.20 -29.01
C THR A 353 16.04 -22.48 -30.29
N THR A 354 16.21 -23.65 -30.90
CA THR A 354 15.44 -24.09 -32.07
C THR A 354 14.08 -24.63 -31.63
N ARG A 355 13.17 -23.75 -31.22
CA ARG A 355 11.81 -24.13 -30.80
C ARG A 355 10.77 -23.68 -31.82
N ASP A 356 9.83 -24.59 -32.09
CA ASP A 356 8.65 -24.32 -32.90
C ASP A 356 7.53 -23.73 -32.02
N ARG A 357 6.59 -23.00 -32.64
CA ARG A 357 5.43 -22.36 -32.00
C ARG A 357 4.68 -23.33 -31.08
N ARG A 358 4.43 -24.55 -31.56
CA ARG A 358 3.70 -25.60 -30.82
C ARG A 358 4.42 -26.04 -29.55
N LEU A 359 5.75 -26.16 -29.62
CA LEU A 359 6.55 -26.56 -28.47
C LEU A 359 6.56 -25.46 -27.42
N LEU A 360 6.73 -24.20 -27.84
CA LEU A 360 6.68 -23.05 -26.95
C LEU A 360 5.31 -22.93 -26.26
N GLU A 361 4.22 -23.13 -27.01
CA GLU A 361 2.86 -23.15 -26.45
C GLU A 361 2.68 -24.26 -25.42
N LEU A 362 3.19 -25.47 -25.69
CA LEU A 362 3.12 -26.59 -24.75
C LEU A 362 3.88 -26.32 -23.45
N GLU A 363 5.11 -25.83 -23.54
CA GLU A 363 5.97 -25.55 -22.39
C GLU A 363 5.39 -24.45 -21.50
N LEU A 364 4.92 -23.35 -22.11
CA LEU A 364 4.29 -22.26 -21.37
C LEU A 364 2.99 -22.70 -20.69
N ASN A 365 2.19 -23.54 -21.36
CA ASN A 365 1.00 -24.12 -20.74
C ASN A 365 1.35 -25.10 -19.60
N ASN A 366 2.42 -25.88 -19.72
CA ASN A 366 2.86 -26.78 -18.65
C ASN A 366 3.37 -26.00 -17.44
N TRP A 367 4.13 -24.91 -17.67
CA TRP A 367 4.58 -24.02 -16.62
C TRP A 367 3.39 -23.34 -15.91
N ILE A 368 2.48 -22.70 -16.64
CA ILE A 368 1.38 -21.96 -16.00
C ILE A 368 0.41 -22.90 -15.25
N LYS A 369 0.23 -24.14 -15.73
CA LYS A 369 -0.57 -25.16 -15.02
C LYS A 369 -0.03 -25.51 -13.65
N SER A 370 1.28 -25.38 -13.40
CA SER A 370 1.85 -25.58 -12.06
C SER A 370 1.32 -24.57 -11.03
N LEU A 371 0.76 -23.45 -11.49
CA LEU A 371 0.17 -22.40 -10.65
C LEU A 371 -1.35 -22.54 -10.50
N VAL A 372 -1.97 -23.54 -11.16
CA VAL A 372 -3.42 -23.73 -11.21
C VAL A 372 -3.86 -24.79 -10.20
N THR A 373 -4.95 -24.51 -9.47
CA THR A 373 -5.59 -25.47 -8.58
C THR A 373 -6.82 -26.08 -9.24
N GLU A 374 -6.76 -27.36 -9.63
CA GLU A 374 -7.88 -28.07 -10.29
C GLU A 374 -8.94 -28.59 -9.30
N MET A 375 -8.67 -28.57 -8.00
CA MET A 375 -9.60 -29.03 -6.96
C MET A 375 -10.80 -28.09 -6.85
N THR A 376 -12.00 -28.65 -6.67
CA THR A 376 -13.24 -27.88 -6.54
C THR A 376 -13.34 -27.13 -5.22
N ASP A 377 -12.74 -27.66 -4.16
CA ASP A 377 -12.69 -27.04 -2.83
C ASP A 377 -11.28 -27.20 -2.22
N PRO A 378 -10.29 -26.45 -2.72
CA PRO A 378 -8.95 -26.48 -2.18
C PRO A 378 -8.90 -25.73 -0.84
N GLY A 379 -8.16 -26.25 0.14
CA GLY A 379 -7.94 -25.54 1.40
C GLY A 379 -7.24 -24.18 1.20
N ASP A 380 -7.42 -23.26 2.14
CA ASP A 380 -6.97 -21.87 2.03
C ASP A 380 -5.47 -21.73 1.73
N ASP A 381 -4.62 -22.55 2.35
CA ASP A 381 -3.17 -22.50 2.11
C ASP A 381 -2.80 -22.96 0.69
N LEU A 382 -3.54 -23.92 0.11
CA LEU A 382 -3.31 -24.38 -1.25
C LEU A 382 -3.75 -23.32 -2.26
N GLN A 383 -4.88 -22.65 -2.03
CA GLN A 383 -5.34 -21.51 -2.84
C GLN A 383 -4.35 -20.34 -2.80
N ALA A 384 -3.71 -20.13 -1.66
CA ALA A 384 -2.74 -19.06 -1.48
C ALA A 384 -1.43 -19.34 -2.26
N ALA A 385 -0.96 -20.58 -2.24
CA ALA A 385 0.26 -21.00 -2.96
C ALA A 385 0.04 -21.16 -4.48
N HIS A 386 -1.16 -21.55 -4.89
CA HIS A 386 -1.57 -21.72 -6.29
C HIS A 386 -2.71 -20.73 -6.63
N PRO A 387 -2.35 -19.48 -6.99
CA PRO A 387 -3.30 -18.37 -7.04
C PRO A 387 -4.28 -18.42 -8.22
N LEU A 388 -4.12 -19.37 -9.15
CA LEU A 388 -4.93 -19.46 -10.37
C LEU A 388 -5.94 -20.60 -10.28
N ARG A 389 -7.16 -20.34 -10.75
CA ARG A 389 -8.20 -21.34 -10.97
C ARG A 389 -8.16 -21.91 -12.38
N GLU A 390 -7.85 -21.07 -13.37
CA GLU A 390 -7.73 -21.48 -14.76
C GLU A 390 -6.66 -20.62 -15.43
N ALA A 391 -5.90 -21.21 -16.35
CA ALA A 391 -4.94 -20.48 -17.15
C ALA A 391 -4.78 -21.12 -18.53
N LYS A 392 -4.57 -20.27 -19.54
CA LYS A 392 -4.34 -20.69 -20.91
C LYS A 392 -3.37 -19.75 -21.60
N VAL A 393 -2.36 -20.31 -22.23
CA VAL A 393 -1.42 -19.59 -23.09
C VAL A 393 -1.67 -19.97 -24.55
N THR A 394 -1.75 -18.99 -25.43
CA THR A 394 -1.78 -19.20 -26.88
C THR A 394 -0.60 -18.48 -27.53
N VAL A 395 0.09 -19.16 -28.44
CA VAL A 395 1.26 -18.64 -29.15
C VAL A 395 0.94 -18.55 -30.64
N GLU A 396 1.11 -17.37 -31.21
CA GLU A 396 0.90 -17.05 -32.62
C GLU A 396 2.23 -16.67 -33.29
N ASP A 397 2.44 -17.08 -34.54
CA ASP A 397 3.59 -16.62 -35.33
C ASP A 397 3.38 -15.18 -35.79
N ILE A 398 4.45 -14.40 -35.87
CA ILE A 398 4.43 -13.09 -36.53
C ILE A 398 4.89 -13.31 -37.97
N GLU A 399 3.94 -13.31 -38.91
CA GLU A 399 4.16 -13.64 -40.33
C GLU A 399 5.29 -12.81 -40.96
N ASP A 400 5.39 -11.53 -40.60
CA ASP A 400 6.39 -10.60 -41.13
C ASP A 400 7.78 -10.74 -40.47
N ASN A 401 7.94 -11.56 -39.43
CA ASN A 401 9.19 -11.67 -38.69
C ASN A 401 9.44 -13.11 -38.18
N PRO A 402 10.02 -13.99 -39.03
CA PRO A 402 10.30 -15.37 -38.67
C PRO A 402 11.14 -15.50 -37.40
N GLY A 403 10.71 -16.37 -36.48
CA GLY A 403 11.34 -16.57 -35.17
C GLY A 403 10.81 -15.64 -34.07
N PHE A 404 9.91 -14.71 -34.40
CA PHE A 404 9.17 -13.93 -33.41
C PHE A 404 7.76 -14.48 -33.22
N PHE A 405 7.37 -14.62 -31.96
CA PHE A 405 6.07 -15.15 -31.56
C PHE A 405 5.31 -14.12 -30.73
N ARG A 406 4.00 -14.09 -30.90
CA ARG A 406 3.08 -13.33 -30.06
C ARG A 406 2.43 -14.28 -29.05
N ILE A 407 2.65 -14.02 -27.78
CA ILE A 407 2.09 -14.80 -26.67
C ILE A 407 0.89 -14.05 -26.10
N LYS A 408 -0.26 -14.72 -26.00
CA LYS A 408 -1.42 -14.23 -25.24
C LYS A 408 -1.66 -15.15 -24.05
N LEU A 409 -1.66 -14.58 -22.86
CA LEU A 409 -1.93 -15.29 -21.61
C LEU A 409 -3.31 -14.88 -21.09
N PHE A 410 -4.14 -15.88 -20.80
CA PHE A 410 -5.43 -15.72 -20.13
C PHE A 410 -5.34 -16.41 -18.77
N ILE A 411 -5.67 -15.70 -17.70
CA ILE A 411 -5.67 -16.23 -16.33
C ILE A 411 -6.97 -15.88 -15.62
N VAL A 412 -7.45 -16.81 -14.81
CA VAL A 412 -8.59 -16.63 -13.91
C VAL A 412 -8.08 -16.87 -12.49
N PRO A 413 -7.96 -15.82 -11.65
CA PRO A 413 -7.52 -15.99 -10.27
C PRO A 413 -8.64 -16.56 -9.39
N HIS A 414 -8.28 -17.05 -8.20
CA HIS A 414 -9.26 -17.28 -7.14
C HIS A 414 -9.83 -15.94 -6.66
N PHE A 415 -11.16 -15.84 -6.59
CA PHE A 415 -11.82 -14.61 -6.17
C PHE A 415 -11.89 -14.51 -4.65
N GLN A 416 -11.40 -13.39 -4.12
CA GLN A 416 -11.61 -13.01 -2.72
C GLN A 416 -13.00 -12.40 -2.54
N ILE A 417 -13.61 -12.62 -1.37
CA ILE A 417 -14.88 -12.01 -1.00
C ILE A 417 -14.67 -10.51 -0.80
N GLU A 418 -15.50 -9.71 -1.49
CA GLU A 418 -15.43 -8.24 -1.47
C GLU A 418 -16.52 -7.62 -0.60
N GLY A 419 -17.68 -8.28 -0.54
CA GLY A 419 -18.87 -7.80 0.16
C GLY A 419 -20.00 -8.79 -0.07
N VAL A 420 -20.96 -8.81 0.85
CA VAL A 420 -22.13 -9.70 0.79
C VAL A 420 -23.37 -8.83 0.96
N ASP A 421 -24.25 -8.83 -0.04
CA ASP A 421 -25.56 -8.22 0.08
C ASP A 421 -26.52 -9.21 0.75
N ILE A 422 -26.92 -8.91 1.99
CA ILE A 422 -27.76 -9.80 2.81
C ILE A 422 -29.17 -9.23 2.84
N ASN A 423 -30.07 -9.87 2.09
CA ASN A 423 -31.49 -9.56 2.13
C ASN A 423 -32.20 -10.47 3.14
N LEU A 424 -32.64 -9.90 4.26
CA LEU A 424 -33.38 -10.62 5.30
C LEU A 424 -34.88 -10.54 5.02
N SER A 425 -35.54 -11.69 4.90
CA SER A 425 -36.99 -11.78 4.74
C SER A 425 -37.57 -12.75 5.76
N LEU A 426 -38.51 -12.26 6.58
CA LEU A 426 -39.24 -13.10 7.52
C LEU A 426 -40.38 -13.79 6.79
N VAL A 427 -40.36 -15.12 6.73
CA VAL A 427 -41.38 -15.92 6.04
C VAL A 427 -42.02 -16.91 7.01
N SER A 428 -43.33 -17.08 6.92
CA SER A 428 -44.08 -18.03 7.77
C SER A 428 -43.86 -19.49 7.36
N GLN A 429 -43.47 -19.72 6.11
CA GLN A 429 -43.02 -21.02 5.59
C GLN A 429 -41.87 -20.78 4.63
N MET A 430 -40.86 -21.65 4.66
CA MET A 430 -39.71 -21.54 3.75
C MET A 430 -40.18 -21.57 2.29
N PRO A 431 -39.62 -20.71 1.41
CA PRO A 431 -39.94 -20.75 -0.01
C PRO A 431 -39.60 -22.14 -0.54
N LYS A 432 -40.56 -22.82 -1.17
CA LYS A 432 -40.26 -24.08 -1.84
C LYS A 432 -39.30 -23.76 -2.99
N ALA A 433 -38.12 -24.39 -3.00
CA ALA A 433 -37.21 -24.32 -4.13
C ALA A 433 -37.99 -24.71 -5.39
N LYS A 434 -38.09 -23.80 -6.36
CA LYS A 434 -38.65 -24.16 -7.66
C LYS A 434 -37.71 -25.22 -8.24
N GLN A 435 -38.25 -26.42 -8.45
CA GLN A 435 -37.58 -27.50 -9.20
C GLN A 435 -37.32 -27.06 -10.63
#